data_AF-A0A2D8LQG1-F1
#
_entry.id   AF-A0A2D8LQG1-F1
#
_cell.length_a   1.000
_cell.length_b   1.000
_cell.length_c   1.000
_cell.angle_alpha   90.00
_cell.angle_beta   90.00
_cell.angle_gamma   90.00
#
_symmetry.space_group_name_H-M   'P 1'
#
loop_
_entity.id
_entity.type
_entity.pdbx_description
1 polymer ?
#
loop_
_entity_poly.entity_id
_entity_poly.type
_entity_poly.pdbx_seq_one_letter_code
_entity_poly.pdbx_strand_id
1 'polypeptide(L)' 'MVRALTDFQSSTKDMSIYVLGDDYSGGDFDGVIEAVRKLNSGGARINAINFINPSATTDRFSILMREIALENHGTLITM' A
#
# COMPACT_ATOMS: atom_id res chain seq x y z
N MET A 1 2.50 -5.10 4.02
CA MET A 1 3.12 -3.75 4.02
C MET A 1 3.40 -3.22 5.42
N VAL A 2 2.39 -3.00 6.26
CA VAL A 2 2.54 -2.48 7.65
C VAL A 2 3.60 -3.22 8.47
N ARG A 3 3.62 -4.56 8.37
CA ARG A 3 4.64 -5.39 9.00
C ARG A 3 6.06 -5.12 8.49
N ALA A 4 6.24 -4.96 7.17
CA ALA A 4 7.54 -4.61 6.60
C ALA A 4 8.02 -3.23 7.07
N LEU A 5 7.12 -2.24 7.13
CA LEU A 5 7.45 -0.93 7.70
C LEU A 5 7.87 -1.04 9.17
N THR A 6 7.26 -1.95 9.94
CA THR A 6 7.60 -2.17 11.36
C THR A 6 8.94 -2.90 11.52
N ASP A 7 9.15 -3.97 10.75
CA ASP A 7 10.33 -4.83 10.88
C ASP A 7 11.61 -4.12 10.37
N PHE A 8 11.47 -3.14 9.47
CA PHE A 8 12.59 -2.46 8.82
C PHE A 8 12.59 -0.93 8.98
N GLN A 9 12.05 -0.42 10.11
CA GLN A 9 11.97 1.02 10.38
C GLN A 9 13.32 1.76 10.27
N SER A 10 14.44 1.10 10.58
CA SER A 10 15.78 1.72 10.50
C SER A 10 16.26 2.00 9.07
N SER A 11 15.61 1.40 8.06
CA SER A 11 16.08 1.36 6.68
C SER A 11 15.02 1.84 5.68
N THR A 12 13.92 2.43 6.14
CA THR A 12 12.83 2.92 5.29
C THR A 12 13.31 3.90 4.21
N LYS A 13 14.35 4.70 4.45
CA LYS A 13 14.86 5.68 3.47
C LYS A 13 15.36 5.08 2.15
N ASP A 14 15.86 3.84 2.18
CA ASP A 14 16.39 3.12 1.02
C ASP A 14 15.46 1.96 0.60
N MET A 15 14.24 1.94 1.15
CA MET A 15 13.30 0.85 0.99
C MET A 15 12.30 1.11 -0.14
N SER A 16 12.03 0.07 -0.94
CA SER A 16 10.89 0.02 -1.84
C SER A 16 10.02 -1.18 -1.50
N ILE A 17 8.74 -0.94 -1.18
CA ILE A 17 7.77 -1.98 -0.88
C ILE A 17 6.86 -2.15 -2.09
N TYR A 18 6.68 -3.41 -2.51
CA TYR A 18 5.74 -3.77 -3.56
C TYR A 18 4.59 -4.54 -2.92
N VAL A 19 3.37 -4.01 -3.06
CA VAL A 19 2.15 -4.65 -2.58
C VAL A 19 1.41 -5.22 -3.77
N LEU A 20 1.13 -6.51 -3.73
CA LEU A 20 0.45 -7.23 -4.79
C LEU A 20 -0.90 -7.71 -4.25
N GLY A 21 -1.98 -7.49 -5.01
CA GLY A 21 -3.31 -7.91 -4.61
C GLY A 21 -4.38 -7.63 -5.67
N ASP A 22 -5.56 -8.17 -5.46
CA ASP A 22 -6.75 -8.00 -6.32
C ASP A 22 -7.96 -7.46 -5.55
N ASP A 23 -8.00 -7.66 -4.23
CA ASP A 23 -9.07 -7.17 -3.37
C ASP A 23 -8.56 -6.70 -1.99
N TYR A 24 -9.35 -5.84 -1.34
CA TYR A 24 -9.13 -5.41 0.03
C TYR A 24 -10.37 -5.68 0.88
N SER A 25 -10.27 -6.70 1.71
CA SER A 25 -11.33 -7.17 2.61
C SER A 25 -11.36 -6.48 3.98
N GLY A 26 -10.43 -5.56 4.25
CA GLY A 26 -10.41 -4.79 5.49
C GLY A 26 -11.53 -3.76 5.55
N GLY A 27 -11.94 -3.40 6.77
CA GLY A 27 -13.13 -2.58 6.99
C GLY A 27 -12.92 -1.08 6.76
N ASP A 28 -11.75 -0.55 7.12
CA ASP A 28 -11.49 0.89 7.18
C ASP A 28 -10.22 1.27 6.41
N PHE A 29 -10.38 2.11 5.40
CA PHE A 29 -9.27 2.64 4.61
C PHE A 29 -8.43 3.63 5.42
N ASP A 30 -9.09 4.53 6.17
CA ASP A 30 -8.42 5.62 6.86
C ASP A 30 -7.49 5.07 7.94
N GLY A 31 -7.94 4.07 8.69
CA GLY A 31 -7.11 3.39 9.69
C GLY A 31 -5.84 2.77 9.11
N VAL A 32 -5.91 2.21 7.89
CA VAL A 32 -4.70 1.68 7.22
C VAL A 32 -3.80 2.82 6.75
N ILE A 33 -4.35 3.85 6.12
CA ILE A 33 -3.58 4.99 5.63
C ILE A 33 -2.84 5.68 6.79
N GLU A 34 -3.52 5.94 7.91
CA GLU A 34 -2.91 6.53 9.11
C GLU A 34 -1.82 5.64 9.71
N ALA A 35 -2.04 4.33 9.77
CA ALA A 35 -1.02 3.40 10.26
C ALA A 35 0.24 3.44 9.39
N VAL A 36 0.07 3.51 8.07
CA VAL A 36 1.17 3.61 7.11
C VAL A 36 1.90 4.94 7.24
N ARG A 37 1.16 6.04 7.34
CA ARG A 37 1.72 7.38 7.53
C ARG A 37 2.55 7.47 8.81
N LYS A 38 2.07 6.88 9.90
CA LYS A 38 2.78 6.85 11.19
C LYS A 38 4.05 5.99 11.12
N LEU A 39 3.99 4.84 10.45
CA LEU A 39 5.10 3.89 10.40
C LEU A 39 6.15 4.25 9.35
N ASN A 40 5.75 4.87 8.24
CA ASN A 40 6.66 5.22 7.15
C ASN A 40 7.33 6.60 7.34
N SER A 41 7.78 6.90 8.56
CA SER A 41 8.43 8.16 8.88
C SER A 41 9.75 8.38 8.14
N GLY A 42 10.41 7.31 7.70
CA GLY A 42 11.64 7.39 6.92
C GLY A 42 11.46 7.41 5.40
N GLY A 43 10.23 7.47 4.89
CA GLY A 43 9.98 7.75 3.47
C GLY A 43 10.24 6.60 2.50
N ALA A 44 9.93 5.36 2.89
CA ALA A 44 9.96 4.22 1.98
C ALA A 44 9.03 4.45 0.79
N ARG A 45 9.49 4.03 -0.40
CA ARG A 45 8.68 4.09 -1.60
C ARG A 45 7.69 2.93 -1.61
N ILE A 46 6.39 3.20 -1.78
CA ILE A 46 5.37 2.14 -1.75
C ILE A 46 4.67 2.02 -3.09
N ASN A 47 4.93 0.93 -3.81
CA ASN A 47 4.32 0.63 -5.09
C ASN A 47 3.27 -0.48 -4.96
N ALA A 48 2.34 -0.50 -5.90
CA ALA A 48 1.25 -1.45 -5.92
C ALA A 48 1.10 -2.10 -7.31
N ILE A 49 0.76 -3.39 -7.32
CA ILE A 49 0.35 -4.13 -8.50
C ILE A 49 -1.04 -4.69 -8.21
N ASN A 50 -2.03 -4.15 -8.91
CA ASN A 50 -3.41 -4.63 -8.85
C ASN A 50 -3.63 -5.67 -9.94
N PHE A 51 -4.16 -6.83 -9.56
CA PHE A 51 -4.65 -7.83 -10.50
C PHE A 51 -6.16 -7.68 -10.63
N ILE A 52 -6.64 -7.38 -11.83
CA ILE A 52 -8.07 -7.29 -12.10
C ILE A 52 -8.65 -8.70 -12.04
N ASN A 53 -9.39 -8.98 -10.98
CA ASN A 53 -10.16 -10.20 -10.85
C ASN A 53 -11.60 -9.91 -11.30
N PRO A 54 -12.09 -10.50 -12.42
CA PRO A 54 -13.46 -10.27 -12.90
C PRO A 54 -14.55 -10.69 -11.91
N SER A 55 -14.20 -11.53 -10.94
CA SER A 55 -15.08 -11.98 -9.87
C SER A 55 -14.93 -11.14 -8.58
N ALA A 56 -13.89 -10.31 -8.48
CA ALA A 56 -13.76 -9.37 -7.38
C ALA A 56 -14.86 -8.32 -7.52
N THR A 57 -15.62 -8.16 -6.44
CA THR A 57 -16.86 -7.39 -6.47
C THR A 57 -16.60 -5.88 -6.28
N THR A 58 -15.35 -5.49 -6.01
CA THR A 58 -15.02 -4.11 -5.61
C THR A 58 -13.63 -3.66 -6.05
N ASP A 59 -13.48 -2.39 -6.40
CA ASP A 59 -12.19 -1.73 -6.69
C ASP A 59 -11.44 -1.30 -5.41
N ARG A 60 -11.77 -1.88 -4.24
CA ARG A 60 -11.30 -1.42 -2.93
C ARG A 60 -9.78 -1.45 -2.82
N PHE A 61 -9.14 -2.48 -3.36
CA PHE A 61 -7.67 -2.58 -3.37
C PHE A 61 -7.05 -1.41 -4.14
N SER A 62 -7.50 -1.17 -5.36
CA SER A 62 -7.02 -0.08 -6.22
C SER A 62 -7.23 1.29 -5.59
N ILE A 63 -8.38 1.51 -4.95
CA ILE A 63 -8.67 2.77 -4.24
C ILE A 63 -7.68 3.00 -3.11
N LEU A 64 -7.51 2.01 -2.22
CA LEU A 64 -6.59 2.11 -1.10
C LEU A 64 -5.14 2.30 -1.55
N MET A 65 -4.71 1.47 -2.50
CA MET A 65 -3.33 1.49 -2.96
C MET A 65 -2.99 2.70 -3.82
N ARG A 66 -3.97 3.33 -4.49
CA ARG A 66 -3.78 4.61 -5.17
C ARG A 66 -3.38 5.70 -4.19
N GLU A 67 -4.08 5.81 -3.07
CA GLU A 67 -3.78 6.83 -2.06
C GLU A 67 -2.45 6.56 -1.37
N ILE A 68 -2.23 5.32 -0.94
CA ILE A 68 -0.96 4.91 -0.32
C ILE A 68 0.23 5.15 -1.25
N ALA A 69 0.13 4.78 -2.52
CA ALA A 69 1.22 4.99 -3.46
C ALA A 69 1.50 6.49 -3.69
N LEU A 70 0.45 7.30 -3.75
CA LEU A 70 0.57 8.76 -3.91
C LEU A 70 1.29 9.41 -2.73
N GLU A 71 0.89 9.09 -1.49
CA GLU A 71 1.52 9.66 -0.28
C GLU A 71 2.97 9.21 -0.08
N ASN A 72 3.38 8.09 -0.69
CA ASN A 72 4.67 7.43 -0.46
C ASN A 72 5.52 7.35 -1.73
N HIS A 73 5.38 8.33 -2.63
CA HIS A 73 6.19 8.49 -3.86
C HIS A 73 6.27 7.26 -4.76
N GLY A 74 5.27 6.39 -4.71
CA GLY A 74 5.21 5.16 -5.49
C GLY A 74 4.28 5.24 -6.69
N THR A 75 3.90 4.09 -7.20
CA THR A 75 3.00 3.96 -8.34
C THR A 75 2.12 2.72 -8.17
N LEU A 76 0.88 2.84 -8.61
CA LEU A 76 -0.04 1.73 -8.80
C LEU A 76 -0.05 1.33 -10.29
N ILE A 77 0.26 0.07 -10.56
CA ILE A 77 0.08 -0.57 -11.86
C ILE A 77 -1.12 -1.49 -11.75
N THR A 78 -2.05 -1.42 -12.70
CA THR A 78 -3.18 -2.33 -12.78
C THR A 78 -3.07 -3.18 -14.05
N MET A 79 -3.33 -4.47 -13.93
CA MET A 79 -3.29 -5.44 -15.03
C MET A 79 -4.53 -6.31 -15.05
#